data_AF-A0A834P817-F1
#
_entry.id   AF-A0A834P817-F1
#
_cell.length_a   1.000
_cell.length_b   1.000
_cell.length_c   1.000
_cell.angle_alpha   90.00
_cell.angle_beta   90.00
_cell.angle_gamma   90.00
#
_symmetry.space_group_name_H-M   'P 1'
#
loop_
_entity.id
_entity.type
_entity.pdbx_description
1 polymer ?
#
loop_
_entity_poly.entity_id
_entity_poly.type
_entity_poly.pdbx_seq_one_letter_code
_entity_poly.pdbx_strand_id
1 'polypeptide(L)'
;MPLIRQDGKDTIIFASKEDHASPCKIELPEPEPSPGLILPNGEINWNCPCLGGMATGPCGLEFREAFSCFHYSTADPKGADCREQFTTMQICMSDYPELYGSKESEDETNQASNAEISDVKDIAIESKDKAIERERDWLVGKAS
;
A
#
# COMPACT_ATOMS: atom_id res chain seq x y z
N MET A 1 25.31 34.74 21.82
CA MET A 1 24.30 35.73 21.37
C MET A 1 24.64 35.99 19.92
N PRO A 2 23.81 35.53 18.98
CA PRO A 2 24.16 35.56 17.57
C PRO A 2 24.29 37.00 17.07
N LEU A 3 25.24 37.22 16.17
CA LEU A 3 25.42 38.50 15.50
C LEU A 3 24.28 38.68 14.49
N ILE A 4 23.43 39.66 14.72
CA ILE A 4 22.29 39.97 13.83
C ILE A 4 22.64 41.22 13.04
N ARG A 5 22.56 41.12 11.71
CA ARG A 5 22.73 42.25 10.78
C ARG A 5 21.46 42.41 9.96
N GLN A 6 21.01 43.64 9.78
CA GLN A 6 19.92 43.96 8.86
C GLN A 6 20.49 44.65 7.62
N ASP A 7 20.18 44.10 6.45
CA ASP A 7 20.50 44.69 5.15
C ASP A 7 19.16 44.86 4.39
N GLY A 8 18.56 46.03 4.50
CA GLY A 8 17.25 46.32 3.91
C GLY A 8 16.11 45.55 4.60
N LYS A 9 15.43 44.66 3.85
CA LYS A 9 14.34 43.81 4.38
C LYS A 9 14.85 42.49 4.98
N ASP A 10 16.12 42.15 4.73
CA ASP A 10 16.67 40.87 5.12
C ASP A 10 17.34 40.97 6.50
N THR A 11 17.09 39.95 7.32
CA THR A 11 17.74 39.78 8.62
C THR A 11 18.72 38.61 8.54
N ILE A 12 20.01 38.94 8.61
CA ILE A 12 21.11 37.99 8.52
C ILE A 12 21.55 37.64 9.95
N ILE A 13 21.41 36.37 10.32
CA ILE A 13 21.83 35.84 11.62
C ILE A 13 23.10 35.03 11.43
N PHE A 14 24.22 35.52 11.96
CA PHE A 14 25.51 34.82 11.93
C PHE A 14 25.59 33.83 13.10
N ALA A 15 25.51 32.54 12.78
CA ALA A 15 25.74 31.49 13.74
C ALA A 15 27.25 31.33 13.99
N SER A 16 27.69 31.63 15.22
CA SER A 16 29.07 31.38 15.64
C SER A 16 29.27 29.92 16.05
N LYS A 17 30.52 29.47 16.12
CA LYS A 17 30.83 28.11 16.61
C LYS A 17 30.40 27.94 18.07
N GLU A 18 30.46 28.99 18.89
CA GLU A 18 29.96 28.94 20.28
C GLU A 18 28.43 28.81 20.35
N ASP A 19 27.68 29.45 19.45
CA ASP A 19 26.20 29.35 19.42
C ASP A 19 25.72 27.93 18.99
N HIS A 20 26.53 27.18 18.24
CA HIS A 20 26.26 25.77 17.90
C HIS A 20 26.87 24.75 18.88
N ALA A 21 27.80 25.17 19.73
CA ALA A 21 28.45 24.28 20.70
C ALA A 21 27.50 23.85 21.84
N SER A 22 26.47 24.65 22.10
CA SER A 22 25.45 24.35 23.10
C SER A 22 24.27 23.65 22.41
N PRO A 23 23.87 22.43 22.83
CA PRO A 23 22.67 21.80 22.30
C PRO A 23 21.46 22.71 22.54
N CYS A 24 20.57 22.76 21.55
CA CYS A 24 19.42 23.64 21.60
C CYS A 24 18.55 23.32 22.82
N LYS A 25 18.37 24.29 23.71
CA LYS A 25 17.48 24.18 24.89
C LYS A 25 16.02 24.44 24.47
N ILE A 26 15.58 23.76 23.42
CA ILE A 26 14.19 23.76 22.99
C ILE A 26 13.64 22.41 23.45
N GLU A 27 12.78 22.43 24.45
CA GLU A 27 11.95 21.29 24.79
C GLU A 27 10.86 21.23 23.72
N LEU A 28 10.99 20.31 22.77
CA LEU A 28 9.88 20.01 21.89
C LEU A 28 8.76 19.41 22.75
N PRO A 29 7.49 19.84 22.55
CA PRO A 29 6.38 19.14 23.16
C PRO A 29 6.46 17.65 22.79
N GLU A 30 6.02 16.77 23.69
CA GLU A 30 5.95 15.34 23.38
C GLU A 30 5.23 15.15 22.04
N PRO A 31 5.78 14.32 21.14
CA PRO A 31 5.11 14.04 19.89
C PRO A 31 3.73 13.48 20.21
N GLU A 32 2.70 14.24 19.83
CA GLU A 32 1.31 13.78 19.91
C GLU A 32 1.23 12.38 19.31
N PRO A 33 0.51 11.44 19.95
CA PRO A 33 0.39 10.08 19.45
C PRO A 33 -0.15 10.13 18.03
N SER A 34 0.68 9.70 17.07
CA SER A 34 0.33 9.69 15.66
C SER A 34 -0.97 8.90 15.49
N PRO A 35 -2.00 9.47 14.84
CA PRO A 35 -3.27 8.77 14.67
C PRO A 35 -3.01 7.45 13.94
N GLY A 36 -3.45 6.35 14.56
CA GLY A 36 -3.34 5.02 13.99
C GLY A 36 -4.14 4.86 12.69
N LEU A 37 -4.14 3.64 12.16
CA LEU A 37 -4.89 3.31 10.96
C LEU A 37 -6.41 3.54 11.12
N ILE A 38 -6.90 3.32 12.33
CA ILE A 38 -8.30 3.52 12.68
C ILE A 38 -8.39 4.74 13.58
N LEU A 39 -9.20 5.71 13.15
CA LEU A 39 -9.52 6.91 13.92
C LEU A 39 -10.42 6.53 15.11
N PRO A 40 -10.46 7.35 16.17
CA PRO A 40 -11.31 7.09 17.33
C PRO A 40 -12.82 7.05 17.00
N ASN A 41 -13.23 7.56 15.84
CA ASN A 41 -14.59 7.48 15.33
C ASN A 41 -14.91 6.13 14.61
N GLY A 42 -13.94 5.24 14.43
CA GLY A 42 -14.10 3.98 13.69
C GLY A 42 -13.98 4.10 12.17
N GLU A 43 -13.53 5.24 11.65
CA GLU A 43 -13.20 5.41 10.24
C GLU A 43 -11.73 5.08 9.96
N ILE A 44 -11.45 4.63 8.73
CA ILE A 44 -10.10 4.31 8.28
C ILE A 44 -9.37 5.60 7.86
N ASN A 45 -8.21 5.85 8.45
CA ASN A 45 -7.33 6.96 8.08
C ASN A 45 -6.52 6.64 6.82
N TRP A 46 -7.07 6.99 5.66
CA TRP A 46 -6.40 6.76 4.36
C TRP A 46 -5.13 7.58 4.13
N ASN A 47 -4.84 8.56 4.98
CA ASN A 47 -3.63 9.37 4.93
C ASN A 47 -2.51 8.79 5.81
N CYS A 48 -2.75 7.68 6.51
CA CYS A 48 -1.75 7.05 7.34
C CYS A 48 -0.61 6.50 6.45
N PRO A 49 0.65 6.93 6.65
CA PRO A 49 1.77 6.45 5.84
C PRO A 49 1.97 4.93 5.94
N CYS A 50 1.46 4.29 7.00
CA CYS A 50 1.50 2.84 7.20
C CYS A 50 0.67 2.05 6.17
N LEU A 51 -0.32 2.66 5.50
CA LEU A 51 -1.14 2.00 4.46
C LEU A 51 -0.42 1.80 3.13
N GLY A 52 0.87 2.16 3.04
CA GLY A 52 1.70 1.89 1.87
C GLY A 52 1.21 2.57 0.59
N GLY A 53 0.40 3.63 0.70
CA GLY A 53 -0.09 4.40 -0.45
C GLY A 53 -1.03 3.65 -1.40
N MET A 54 -1.39 2.39 -1.12
CA MET A 54 -2.25 1.57 -2.01
C MET A 54 -3.64 2.20 -2.21
N ALA A 55 -4.14 2.90 -1.20
CA ALA A 55 -5.38 3.66 -1.27
C ALA A 55 -5.31 4.90 -2.18
N THR A 56 -4.12 5.33 -2.58
CA THR A 56 -3.88 6.53 -3.40
C THR A 56 -3.12 6.15 -4.67
N GLY A 57 -3.76 5.34 -5.51
CA GLY A 57 -3.23 4.88 -6.79
C GLY A 57 -4.36 4.57 -7.79
N PRO A 58 -4.03 4.08 -9.00
CA PRO A 58 -5.03 3.76 -10.03
C PRO A 58 -6.06 2.71 -9.55
N CYS A 59 -5.64 1.78 -8.67
CA CYS A 59 -6.52 0.79 -8.05
C CYS A 59 -6.95 1.15 -6.62
N GLY A 60 -6.79 2.42 -6.24
CA GLY A 60 -7.07 2.88 -4.87
C GLY A 60 -8.55 2.82 -4.49
N LEU A 61 -9.47 2.89 -5.45
CA LEU A 61 -10.91 2.76 -5.21
C LEU A 61 -11.25 1.33 -4.77
N GLU A 62 -10.86 0.34 -5.56
CA GLU A 62 -11.04 -1.09 -5.25
C GLU A 62 -10.38 -1.47 -3.92
N PHE A 63 -9.18 -0.92 -3.66
CA PHE A 63 -8.48 -1.14 -2.39
C PHE A 63 -9.26 -0.56 -1.20
N ARG A 64 -9.84 0.63 -1.33
CA ARG A 64 -10.64 1.25 -0.26
C ARG A 64 -11.90 0.45 0.03
N GLU A 65 -12.55 -0.06 -1.00
CA GLU A 65 -13.76 -0.89 -0.86
C GLU A 65 -13.44 -2.23 -0.22
N ALA A 66 -12.41 -2.94 -0.69
CA ALA A 66 -12.00 -4.22 -0.11
C ALA A 66 -11.56 -4.06 1.36
N PHE A 67 -10.75 -3.04 1.65
CA PHE A 67 -10.22 -2.81 3.00
C PHE A 67 -11.29 -2.32 3.98
N SER A 68 -12.23 -1.48 3.52
CA SER A 68 -13.38 -1.10 4.34
C SER A 68 -14.29 -2.28 4.64
N CYS A 69 -14.55 -3.15 3.65
CA CYS A 69 -15.29 -4.39 3.87
C CYS A 69 -14.58 -5.29 4.90
N PHE A 70 -13.27 -5.49 4.78
CA PHE A 70 -12.49 -6.27 5.75
C PHE A 70 -12.56 -5.70 7.17
N HIS A 71 -12.46 -4.38 7.31
CA HIS A 71 -12.51 -3.71 8.61
C HIS A 71 -13.88 -3.85 9.30
N TYR A 72 -14.97 -3.69 8.53
CA TYR A 72 -16.33 -3.77 9.06
C TYR A 72 -16.91 -5.20 9.11
N SER A 73 -16.30 -6.15 8.40
CA SER A 73 -16.73 -7.55 8.38
C SER A 73 -16.74 -8.12 9.80
N THR A 74 -17.81 -8.84 10.12
CA THR A 74 -17.95 -9.61 11.37
C THR A 74 -17.71 -11.11 11.16
N ALA A 75 -17.41 -11.55 9.94
CA ALA A 75 -17.10 -12.94 9.63
C ALA A 75 -15.81 -13.42 10.32
N ASP A 76 -15.72 -14.74 10.53
CA ASP A 76 -14.54 -15.42 11.06
C ASP A 76 -14.09 -16.50 10.05
N PRO A 77 -12.93 -16.35 9.40
CA PRO A 77 -11.96 -15.26 9.54
C PRO A 77 -12.48 -13.93 8.97
N LYS A 78 -11.96 -12.81 9.48
CA LYS A 78 -12.32 -11.46 9.02
C LYS A 78 -12.16 -11.34 7.50
N GLY A 79 -13.19 -10.82 6.82
CA GLY A 79 -13.19 -10.59 5.38
C GLY A 79 -13.46 -11.82 4.53
N ALA A 80 -13.88 -12.95 5.11
CA ALA A 80 -14.33 -14.11 4.34
C ALA A 80 -15.51 -13.77 3.39
N ASP A 81 -16.35 -12.83 3.79
CA ASP A 81 -17.46 -12.26 3.04
C ASP A 81 -17.04 -11.21 1.99
N CYS A 82 -15.81 -10.69 2.07
CA CYS A 82 -15.29 -9.61 1.23
C CYS A 82 -14.42 -10.10 0.06
N ARG A 83 -14.43 -11.41 -0.22
CA ARG A 83 -13.52 -12.05 -1.18
C ARG A 83 -13.67 -11.50 -2.60
N GLU A 84 -14.88 -11.12 -2.99
CA GLU A 84 -15.14 -10.53 -4.30
C GLU A 84 -14.42 -9.19 -4.47
N GLN A 85 -14.51 -8.30 -3.47
CA GLN A 85 -13.87 -6.99 -3.49
C GLN A 85 -12.33 -7.12 -3.54
N PHE A 86 -11.77 -8.05 -2.78
CA PHE A 86 -10.34 -8.37 -2.87
C PHE A 86 -9.95 -8.93 -4.24
N THR A 87 -10.82 -9.69 -4.89
CA THR A 87 -10.59 -10.21 -6.25
C THR A 87 -10.60 -9.08 -7.26
N THR A 88 -11.56 -8.16 -7.21
CA THR A 88 -11.62 -6.98 -8.10
C THR A 88 -10.39 -6.10 -7.95
N MET A 89 -9.95 -5.87 -6.72
CA MET A 89 -8.71 -5.15 -6.44
C MET A 89 -7.48 -5.84 -7.05
N GLN A 90 -7.37 -7.17 -6.91
CA GLN A 90 -6.27 -7.94 -7.49
C GLN A 90 -6.27 -7.91 -9.02
N ILE A 91 -7.45 -7.98 -9.64
CA ILE A 91 -7.60 -7.85 -11.10
C ILE A 91 -7.08 -6.48 -11.54
N CYS A 92 -7.51 -5.41 -10.87
CA CYS A 92 -7.01 -4.06 -11.18
C CYS A 92 -5.49 -3.97 -11.04
N MET A 93 -4.92 -4.51 -9.95
CA MET A 93 -3.46 -4.48 -9.75
C MET A 93 -2.70 -5.26 -10.82
N SER A 94 -3.29 -6.34 -11.35
CA SER A 94 -2.70 -7.14 -12.42
C SER A 94 -2.61 -6.39 -13.76
N ASP A 95 -3.47 -5.40 -13.98
CA ASP A 95 -3.43 -4.54 -15.17
C ASP A 95 -2.31 -3.48 -15.11
N TYR A 96 -1.75 -3.21 -13.93
CA TYR A 96 -0.65 -2.26 -13.73
C TYR A 96 0.61 -2.93 -13.13
N PRO A 97 1.24 -3.88 -13.85
CA PRO A 97 2.40 -4.62 -13.37
C PRO A 97 3.66 -3.75 -13.18
N GLU A 98 3.77 -2.59 -13.83
CA GLU A 98 4.91 -1.69 -13.60
C GLU A 98 4.83 -0.95 -12.25
N LEU A 99 3.62 -0.79 -11.70
CA LEU A 99 3.36 -0.08 -10.44
C LEU A 99 3.20 -1.04 -9.27
N TYR A 100 2.53 -2.17 -9.48
CA TYR A 100 2.22 -3.17 -8.45
C TYR A 100 2.96 -4.49 -8.64
N GLY A 101 3.58 -4.72 -9.79
CA GLY A 101 4.46 -5.87 -9.97
C GLY A 101 5.71 -5.66 -9.15
N SER A 102 5.95 -6.60 -8.24
CA SER A 102 7.14 -6.64 -7.42
C SER A 102 8.37 -6.55 -8.34
N LYS A 103 9.07 -5.42 -8.34
CA LYS A 103 10.52 -5.51 -8.44
C LYS A 103 10.91 -6.38 -7.26
N GLU A 104 11.48 -7.56 -7.51
CA GLU A 104 12.17 -8.34 -6.49
C GLU A 104 13.13 -7.39 -5.75
N SER A 105 12.66 -6.82 -4.65
CA SER A 105 13.48 -6.12 -3.68
C SER A 105 13.67 -7.09 -2.55
N GLU A 106 14.91 -7.55 -2.45
CA GLU A 106 15.51 -8.35 -1.39
C GLU A 106 15.45 -7.64 -0.02
N ASP A 107 14.28 -7.17 0.40
CA ASP A 107 14.06 -6.60 1.73
C ASP A 107 12.81 -7.20 2.34
N GLU A 108 13.04 -8.18 3.22
CA GLU A 108 12.05 -8.80 4.07
C GLU A 108 11.38 -7.76 4.98
N THR A 109 10.22 -7.24 4.60
CA THR A 109 9.17 -6.87 5.55
C THR A 109 7.84 -6.72 4.81
N ASN A 110 6.80 -7.40 5.31
CA ASN A 110 5.42 -7.48 4.82
C ASN A 110 5.09 -8.66 3.87
N GLN A 111 5.49 -9.87 4.26
CA GLN A 111 4.79 -11.08 3.83
C GLN A 111 3.51 -11.24 4.64
N ALA A 112 2.37 -10.89 4.06
CA ALA A 112 1.07 -11.41 4.50
C ALA A 112 0.03 -11.58 3.38
N SER A 113 0.34 -11.26 2.12
CA SER A 113 -0.66 -11.35 1.03
C SER A 113 -0.17 -11.96 -0.28
N ASN A 114 1.10 -12.39 -0.38
CA ASN A 114 1.65 -12.87 -1.65
C ASN A 114 1.79 -14.40 -1.76
N ALA A 115 1.49 -15.15 -0.68
CA ALA A 115 1.60 -16.61 -0.70
C ALA A 115 0.40 -17.31 -1.38
N GLU A 116 -0.72 -16.62 -1.61
CA GLU A 116 -1.93 -17.22 -2.22
C GLU A 116 -2.16 -16.80 -3.69
N ILE A 117 -1.31 -15.93 -4.24
CA ILE A 117 -1.45 -15.41 -5.62
C ILE A 117 -0.79 -16.34 -6.65
N SER A 118 0.20 -17.14 -6.25
CA SER A 118 0.80 -18.18 -7.09
C SER A 118 -0.22 -19.26 -7.47
N ASP A 119 -0.99 -19.75 -6.49
CA ASP A 119 -1.97 -20.82 -6.73
C ASP A 119 -3.12 -20.37 -7.65
N VAL A 120 -3.55 -19.11 -7.56
CA VAL A 120 -4.61 -18.58 -8.44
C VAL A 120 -4.12 -18.38 -9.87
N LYS A 121 -2.86 -17.96 -10.07
CA LYS A 121 -2.26 -17.86 -11.41
C LYS A 121 -2.11 -19.22 -12.05
N ASP A 122 -1.66 -20.23 -11.31
CA ASP A 122 -1.49 -21.59 -11.82
C ASP A 122 -2.84 -22.21 -12.21
N ILE A 123 -3.89 -22.01 -11.41
CA ILE A 123 -5.26 -22.46 -11.73
C ILE A 123 -5.82 -21.75 -12.97
N ALA A 124 -5.57 -20.45 -13.12
CA ALA A 124 -6.04 -19.67 -14.28
C ALA A 124 -5.30 -20.05 -15.58
N ILE A 125 -4.00 -20.36 -15.50
CA ILE A 125 -3.19 -20.83 -16.62
C ILE A 125 -3.61 -22.25 -17.01
N GLU A 126 -3.76 -23.17 -16.06
CA GLU A 126 -4.22 -24.55 -16.32
C GLU A 126 -5.62 -24.57 -16.94
N SER A 127 -6.51 -23.66 -16.52
CA SER A 127 -7.86 -23.52 -17.09
C SER A 127 -7.84 -23.02 -18.54
N LYS A 128 -6.93 -22.10 -18.87
CA LYS A 128 -6.73 -21.62 -20.25
C LYS A 128 -6.12 -22.71 -21.14
N ASP A 129 -5.12 -23.44 -20.64
CA ASP A 129 -4.49 -24.52 -21.40
C ASP A 129 -5.47 -25.65 -21.72
N LYS A 130 -6.33 -26.04 -20.76
CA LYS A 130 -7.41 -27.02 -20.99
C LYS A 130 -8.49 -26.52 -21.94
N ALA A 131 -8.72 -25.21 -22.02
CA ALA A 131 -9.65 -24.64 -23.00
C ALA A 131 -9.06 -24.69 -24.41
N ILE A 132 -7.80 -24.29 -24.56
CA ILE A 132 -7.05 -24.33 -25.83
C ILE A 132 -6.89 -25.77 -26.34
N GLU A 133 -6.64 -26.73 -25.44
CA GLU A 133 -6.51 -28.15 -25.80
C GLU A 133 -7.84 -28.74 -26.29
N ARG A 134 -8.95 -28.41 -25.64
CA ARG A 134 -10.30 -28.84 -26.09
C ARG A 134 -10.65 -28.25 -27.45
N GLU A 135 -10.28 -27.00 -27.70
CA GLU A 135 -10.50 -26.35 -28.99
C GLU A 135 -9.63 -26.97 -30.10
N ARG A 136 -8.39 -27.34 -29.77
CA ARG A 136 -7.49 -28.09 -30.66
C ARG A 136 -8.03 -29.49 -30.99
N ASP A 137 -8.55 -30.21 -30.01
CA ASP A 137 -9.12 -31.55 -30.21
C ASP A 137 -10.42 -31.52 -31.04
N TRP A 138 -11.22 -30.46 -30.90
CA TRP A 138 -12.37 -30.20 -31.76
C TRP A 138 -11.95 -29.94 -33.22
N LEU A 139 -10.92 -29.12 -33.45
CA LEU A 139 -10.41 -28.79 -34.79
C LEU A 139 -9.75 -29.99 -35.50
N VAL A 140 -9.14 -30.91 -34.76
CA VAL A 140 -8.47 -32.10 -35.32
C VAL A 140 -9.44 -33.29 -35.43
N GLY A 141 -10.72 -33.11 -35.09
CA GLY A 141 -11.75 -34.14 -35.25
C GLY A 141 -11.56 -35.38 -34.37
N LYS A 142 -10.85 -35.24 -33.23
CA LYS A 142 -10.58 -36.32 -32.27
C LYS A 142 -11.66 -36.48 -31.20
N ALA A 143 -12.59 -35.54 -31.08
CA ALA A 143 -13.75 -35.67 -30.21
C ALA A 143 -14.75 -36.66 -30.83
N SER A 144 -14.79 -37.88 -30.29
CA SER A 144 -15.86 -38.86 -30.56
C SER A 144 -17.04 -38.67 -29.61
#